data_AF-A0A6C0CCS8-F1
#
_entry.id   AF-A0A6C0CCS8-F1
#
_cell.length_a   1.000
_cell.length_b   1.000
_cell.length_c   1.000
_cell.angle_alpha   90.00
_cell.angle_beta   90.00
_cell.angle_gamma   90.00
#
_symmetry.space_group_name_H-M   'P 1'
#
loop_
_entity.id
_entity.type
_entity.pdbx_description
1 polymer ?
#
loop_
_entity_poly.entity_id
_entity_poly.type
_entity_poly.pdbx_seq_one_letter_code
_entity_poly.pdbx_strand_id
1 'polypeptide(L)'
;MDEVIQQAPDYFSKEEIEVIFKKNEENVINTLIDLWNLDAPKTKSAAEIAAEAAAMEIDINKVSAAGGDKWASIRDICDTYDLEMQTQMNLLKNRKQ
;
A
#
# COMPACT_ATOMS: atom_id res chain seq x y z
N MET A 1 -9.68 -19.70 6.37
CA MET A 1 -8.74 -20.05 7.46
C MET A 1 -7.39 -20.52 6.91
N ASP A 2 -7.36 -21.55 6.06
CA ASP A 2 -6.10 -22.08 5.49
C ASP A 2 -5.28 -21.02 4.72
N GLU A 3 -5.97 -20.15 3.97
CA GLU A 3 -5.36 -19.01 3.27
C GLU A 3 -4.69 -18.01 4.22
N VAL A 4 -5.23 -17.84 5.43
CA VAL A 4 -4.67 -16.95 6.46
C VAL A 4 -3.43 -17.59 7.07
N ILE A 5 -3.46 -18.91 7.32
CA ILE A 5 -2.33 -19.67 7.90
C ILE A 5 -1.16 -19.71 6.91
N GLN A 6 -1.42 -19.85 5.61
CA GLN A 6 -0.38 -19.92 4.58
C GLN A 6 0.30 -18.57 4.33
N GLN A 7 -0.42 -17.47 4.55
CA GLN A 7 0.09 -16.10 4.39
C GLN A 7 0.52 -15.48 5.73
N ALA A 8 0.21 -16.11 6.86
CA ALA A 8 0.68 -15.64 8.15
C ALA A 8 2.19 -15.88 8.27
N PRO A 9 2.92 -14.95 8.91
CA PRO A 9 4.31 -15.17 9.24
C PRO A 9 4.48 -16.36 10.21
N ASP A 10 5.58 -17.10 10.06
CA ASP A 10 5.86 -18.33 10.85
C ASP A 10 5.96 -18.12 12.38
N TYR A 11 6.03 -16.87 12.84
CA TYR A 11 6.10 -16.54 14.26
C TYR A 11 4.74 -16.47 14.96
N PHE A 12 3.62 -16.49 14.22
CA PHE A 12 2.28 -16.55 14.81
C PHE A 12 1.80 -17.99 14.94
N SER A 13 1.25 -18.34 16.11
CA SER A 13 0.64 -19.66 16.29
C SER A 13 -0.72 -19.73 15.60
N LYS A 14 -1.12 -20.95 15.21
CA LYS A 14 -2.45 -21.19 14.63
C LYS A 14 -3.57 -20.73 15.58
N GLU A 15 -3.37 -20.87 16.89
CA GLU A 15 -4.38 -20.44 17.87
C GLU A 15 -4.54 -18.91 17.89
N GLU A 16 -3.45 -18.15 17.78
CA GLU A 16 -3.50 -16.69 17.75
C GLU A 16 -4.19 -16.19 16.48
N ILE A 17 -3.91 -16.83 15.35
CA ILE A 17 -4.57 -16.54 14.07
C ILE A 17 -6.07 -16.82 14.16
N GLU A 18 -6.49 -17.93 14.78
CA GLU A 18 -7.92 -18.26 14.96
C GLU A 18 -8.67 -17.25 15.84
N VAL A 19 -8.02 -16.72 16.88
CA VAL A 19 -8.61 -15.68 17.74
C VAL A 19 -8.84 -14.40 16.96
N ILE A 20 -7.87 -13.98 16.14
CA ILE A 20 -7.99 -12.76 15.31
C ILE A 20 -9.00 -13.00 14.19
N PHE A 21 -9.03 -14.20 13.61
CA PHE A 21 -9.96 -14.57 12.55
C PHE A 21 -11.42 -14.53 13.03
N LYS A 22 -11.70 -15.07 14.22
CA LYS A 22 -13.04 -14.97 14.83
C LYS A 22 -13.41 -13.53 15.20
N LYS A 23 -12.44 -12.76 15.70
CA LYS A 23 -12.66 -11.34 16.04
C LYS A 23 -12.99 -10.49 14.81
N ASN A 24 -12.45 -10.85 13.65
CA ASN A 24 -12.66 -10.16 12.38
C ASN A 24 -13.77 -10.80 11.53
N GLU A 25 -14.72 -11.51 12.14
CA GLU A 25 -15.89 -12.10 11.47
C GLU A 25 -15.51 -13.04 10.31
N GLU A 26 -14.45 -13.82 10.47
CA GLU A 26 -13.92 -14.74 9.46
C GLU A 26 -13.46 -14.04 8.17
N ASN A 27 -13.24 -12.73 8.21
CA ASN A 27 -12.75 -11.98 7.07
C ASN A 27 -11.24 -12.19 6.89
N VAL A 28 -10.87 -12.92 5.85
CA VAL A 28 -9.48 -13.27 5.50
C VAL A 28 -8.60 -12.02 5.39
N ILE A 29 -9.08 -10.97 4.72
CA ILE A 29 -8.29 -9.75 4.46
C ILE A 29 -8.04 -8.98 5.75
N ASN A 30 -9.09 -8.72 6.55
CA ASN A 30 -8.95 -7.97 7.81
C ASN A 30 -8.06 -8.72 8.82
N THR A 31 -8.13 -10.05 8.83
CA THR A 31 -7.29 -10.90 9.67
C THR A 31 -5.82 -10.83 9.24
N LEU A 32 -5.55 -10.88 7.94
CA LEU A 32 -4.19 -10.74 7.42
C LEU A 32 -3.64 -9.33 7.64
N ILE A 33 -4.46 -8.28 7.47
CA ILE A 33 -4.07 -6.91 7.83
C ILE A 33 -3.70 -6.84 9.32
N ASP A 34 -4.50 -7.43 10.20
CA ASP A 34 -4.20 -7.43 11.64
C ASP A 34 -2.95 -8.19 12.02
N LEU A 35 -2.68 -9.32 11.35
CA LEU A 35 -1.46 -10.10 11.53
C LEU A 35 -0.22 -9.37 10.98
N TRP A 36 -0.40 -8.63 9.88
CA TRP A 36 0.67 -7.95 9.15
C TRP A 36 0.76 -6.46 9.48
N ASN A 37 0.01 -5.96 10.48
CA ASN A 37 0.01 -4.54 10.84
C ASN A 37 1.39 -4.13 11.37
N LEU A 38 2.23 -3.70 10.43
CA LEU A 38 3.45 -2.93 10.58
C LEU A 38 3.04 -1.56 11.17
N ASP A 39 3.09 -1.44 12.51
CA ASP A 39 2.97 -0.20 13.29
C ASP A 39 1.81 0.75 12.93
N ALA A 40 0.56 0.38 13.20
CA ALA A 40 -0.52 1.36 13.32
C ALA A 40 -1.38 1.11 14.58
N PRO A 41 -1.46 2.07 15.53
CA PRO A 41 -2.30 1.97 16.70
C PRO A 41 -3.78 2.01 16.29
N LYS A 42 -4.49 0.89 16.49
CA LYS A 42 -5.95 0.88 16.45
C LYS A 42 -6.51 1.56 17.70
N THR A 43 -6.81 2.85 17.62
CA THR A 43 -7.95 3.45 18.32
C THR A 43 -8.38 4.73 17.62
N LYS A 44 -9.54 4.71 16.95
CA LYS A 44 -10.63 5.66 17.16
C LYS A 44 -11.91 5.09 16.54
N SER A 45 -12.89 4.86 17.40
CA SER A 45 -14.22 4.39 17.05
C SER A 45 -14.98 5.45 16.26
N ALA A 46 -16.00 5.00 15.53
CA ALA A 46 -16.86 5.77 14.64
C ALA A 46 -17.71 6.89 15.31
N ALA A 47 -17.41 7.29 16.55
CA ALA A 47 -18.16 8.31 17.29
C ALA A 47 -17.52 9.72 17.27
N GLU A 48 -16.25 9.87 16.89
CA GLU A 48 -15.57 11.20 16.83
C GLU A 48 -15.53 11.83 15.42
N ILE A 49 -16.18 11.23 14.42
CA ILE A 49 -16.13 11.70 13.01
C ILE A 49 -17.12 12.87 12.74
N ALA A 50 -17.89 13.33 13.73
CA ALA A 50 -18.93 14.36 13.50
C ALA A 50 -18.56 15.80 13.92
N ALA A 51 -17.43 16.06 14.58
CA ALA A 51 -17.20 17.37 15.24
C ALA A 51 -16.07 18.26 14.66
N GLU A 52 -15.20 17.78 13.78
CA GLU A 52 -14.02 18.55 13.34
C GLU A 52 -13.97 18.82 11.82
N ALA A 53 -15.15 18.99 11.21
CA ALA A 53 -15.31 19.32 9.79
C ALA A 53 -15.22 20.83 9.46
N ALA A 54 -14.55 21.67 10.27
CA ALA A 54 -14.66 23.13 10.12
C ALA A 54 -13.37 23.96 10.00
N ALA A 55 -12.15 23.42 10.14
CA ALA A 55 -10.96 24.28 9.97
C ALA A 55 -9.65 23.54 9.69
N MET A 56 -9.40 23.15 8.44
CA MET A 56 -8.02 23.14 7.91
C MET A 56 -8.02 23.05 6.38
N GLU A 57 -7.70 24.15 5.72
CA GLU A 57 -7.28 24.12 4.31
C GLU A 57 -5.95 23.35 4.21
N ILE A 58 -6.00 22.17 3.61
CA ILE A 58 -4.82 21.38 3.28
C ILE A 58 -4.25 21.95 1.98
N ASP A 59 -3.16 22.71 2.10
CA ASP A 59 -2.34 23.13 0.96
C ASP A 59 -1.70 21.89 0.31
N ILE A 60 -2.19 21.53 -0.88
CA ILE A 60 -1.83 20.35 -1.66
C ILE A 60 -0.32 20.35 -2.03
N ASN A 61 0.36 21.49 -1.93
CA ASN A 61 1.78 21.62 -2.28
C ASN A 61 2.78 21.03 -1.27
N LYS A 62 2.33 20.46 -0.13
CA LYS A 62 3.22 19.91 0.91
C LYS A 62 3.22 18.38 1.04
N VAL A 63 2.56 17.64 0.15
CA VAL A 63 2.57 16.16 0.15
C VAL A 63 3.87 15.56 -0.41
N SER A 64 4.82 16.39 -0.84
CA SER A 64 6.11 15.91 -1.40
C SER A 64 7.16 15.48 -0.36
N ALA A 65 6.90 15.55 0.95
CA ALA A 65 8.01 15.59 1.92
C ALA A 65 8.28 14.34 2.79
N ALA A 66 7.48 13.26 2.79
CA ALA A 66 7.82 12.12 3.68
C ALA A 66 7.24 10.73 3.33
N GLY A 67 6.77 10.50 2.10
CA GLY A 67 6.24 9.18 1.69
C GLY A 67 6.17 8.93 0.18
N GLY A 68 6.76 9.82 -0.62
CA GLY A 68 6.70 9.80 -2.08
C GLY A 68 7.78 8.94 -2.76
N ASP A 69 8.82 8.53 -2.04
CA ASP A 69 10.09 8.12 -2.64
C ASP A 69 10.03 6.77 -3.35
N LYS A 70 9.27 5.80 -2.81
CA LYS A 70 9.17 4.47 -3.43
C LYS A 70 8.43 4.53 -4.77
N TRP A 71 7.30 5.24 -4.80
CA TRP A 71 6.52 5.39 -6.03
C TRP A 71 7.14 6.37 -7.01
N ALA A 72 7.85 7.39 -6.52
CA ALA A 72 8.65 8.27 -7.36
C ALA A 72 9.80 7.50 -8.04
N SER A 73 10.51 6.65 -7.30
CA SER A 73 11.56 5.80 -7.85
C SER A 73 11.03 4.80 -8.87
N ILE A 74 9.88 4.16 -8.60
CA ILE A 74 9.25 3.26 -9.57
C ILE A 74 8.83 4.02 -10.84
N ARG A 75 8.23 5.21 -10.71
CA ARG A 75 7.87 6.04 -11.87
C ARG A 75 9.10 6.45 -12.68
N ASP A 76 10.15 6.89 -12.02
CA ASP A 76 11.39 7.33 -12.67
C ASP A 76 12.05 6.19 -13.48
N ILE A 77 12.03 4.97 -12.93
CA ILE A 77 12.52 3.76 -13.64
C ILE A 77 11.65 3.46 -14.87
N CYS A 78 10.32 3.50 -14.74
CA CYS A 78 9.41 3.26 -15.86
C CYS A 78 9.59 4.31 -16.96
N ASP A 79 9.67 5.59 -16.60
CA ASP A 79 9.83 6.70 -17.53
C ASP A 79 11.18 6.62 -18.27
N THR A 80 12.25 6.27 -17.56
CA THR A 80 13.59 6.07 -18.14
C THR A 80 13.60 4.93 -19.16
N TYR A 81 12.96 3.80 -18.84
CA TYR A 81 12.87 2.65 -19.75
C TYR A 81 12.06 2.96 -21.01
N ASP A 82 10.92 3.66 -20.87
CA ASP A 82 10.08 4.06 -22.01
C ASP A 82 10.84 5.01 -22.95
N LEU A 83 11.60 5.97 -22.41
CA LEU A 83 12.46 6.87 -23.18
C LEU A 83 13.55 6.12 -23.96
N GLU A 84 14.23 5.17 -23.33
CA GLU A 84 15.24 4.36 -24.00
C GLU A 84 14.61 3.55 -25.14
N MET A 85 13.44 2.96 -24.92
CA MET A 85 12.75 2.16 -25.93
C MET A 85 12.26 2.98 -27.11
N GLN A 86 11.71 4.18 -26.86
CA GLN A 86 11.35 5.11 -27.93
C GLN A 86 12.58 5.52 -28.75
N THR A 87 13.71 5.76 -28.10
CA THR A 87 14.97 6.11 -28.76
C THR A 87 15.44 4.98 -29.68
N GLN A 88 15.46 3.73 -29.19
CA GLN A 88 15.81 2.57 -30.00
C GLN A 88 14.86 2.38 -31.18
N MET A 89 13.56 2.55 -30.96
CA MET A 89 12.55 2.46 -32.02
C MET A 89 12.74 3.54 -33.08
N ASN A 90 13.06 4.77 -32.68
CA ASN A 90 13.32 5.87 -33.61
C ASN A 90 14.61 5.62 -34.41
N LEU A 91 15.66 5.08 -33.79
CA LEU A 91 16.88 4.67 -34.50
C LEU A 91 16.63 3.53 -35.49
N LEU A 92 15.79 2.56 -35.14
CA LEU A 92 15.42 1.47 -36.05
C LEU A 92 14.56 1.95 -37.22
N LYS A 93 13.65 2.90 -36.98
CA LYS A 93 12.85 3.54 -38.03
C LYS A 93 13.74 4.35 -38.98
N ASN A 94 14.66 5.14 -38.44
CA ASN A 94 15.57 5.98 -39.24
C ASN A 94 16.62 5.17 -40.00
N ARG A 95 16.98 3.96 -39.54
CA ARG A 95 17.88 3.05 -40.26
C ARG A 95 17.22 2.25 -41.39
N LYS A 96 15.89 2.26 -41.49
CA LYS A 96 15.12 1.57 -42.54
C LYS A 96 14.69 2.49 -43.69
N GLN A 97 15.03 3.78 -43.62
CA GLN A 97 14.97 4.73 -44.74
C GLN A 97 16.33 4.84 -45.40
#